data_AF-A0A928S7I5-F1
#
_entry.id   AF-A0A928S7I5-F1
#
_cell.length_a   1.000
_cell.length_b   1.000
_cell.length_c   1.000
_cell.angle_alpha   90.00
_cell.angle_beta   90.00
_cell.angle_gamma   90.00
#
_symmetry.space_group_name_H-M   'P 1'
#
loop_
_entity.id
_entity.type
_entity.pdbx_description
1 polymer ?
#
loop_
_entity_poly.entity_id
_entity_poly.type
_entity_poly.pdbx_seq_one_letter_code
_entity_poly.pdbx_strand_id
1 'polypeptide(L)'
;MASNGSWTNNFVSQAHYGRSHSFQQKWIVKHITHRRETAMISELIEPSWGVYLNSGRYTNRPIPTTCSAWTRPVDKLIWHKRGVVVWDNEAQQAEVLSARHALELLEYSQTTETWQVEGLPIMVQATRLVIDSEPKRKRSRKNEEAPKPQEDSKPQTVIVERFRLKPDASERFLALLQANEATLRQMAARQEEEEAEVLADVYDFILRQGRLKRAEKIDLSERAVTWVKDENDLIWRCDCSPYRGSVRSGYEDFLWQACIEQPDKFRDCFPFNEFEPALIWVEKRLIEVQNEPISDLAVDQEEKWPEMSVEELIATKGAELAPYWIDPAALEPKRITYRVVIELDHVPDSFKTMNLSFGKEIRYDEKFPEPRELARALDLDPYQVDIKPIVEDHGNYDIFSVATYYREDVALAQAQQLWDKSSTLRQFKAGKVIRAQYGIEEVETGYRTMLGGCENRDRPFPKPVSRAEHMAKLALRETLAYALDVEGFRLYLGIPSKYLSDEDLLVTLHKTRAKSNYISPETQVESKQWLKTHDRSI
;
A
#
# COMPACT_ATOMS: atom_id res chain seq x y z
N MET A 1 -4.41 -38.32 -50.43
CA MET A 1 -5.82 -38.31 -49.98
C MET A 1 -5.81 -37.69 -48.58
N ALA A 2 -5.70 -36.37 -48.42
CA ALA A 2 -6.62 -35.28 -48.78
C ALA A 2 -7.89 -35.25 -47.91
N SER A 3 -7.85 -34.45 -46.84
CA SER A 3 -8.82 -33.39 -46.43
C SER A 3 -8.67 -33.16 -44.91
N ASN A 4 -8.01 -32.10 -44.45
CA ASN A 4 -8.39 -30.68 -44.41
C ASN A 4 -9.63 -30.40 -43.53
N GLY A 5 -9.35 -29.81 -42.37
CA GLY A 5 -10.31 -29.13 -41.49
C GLY A 5 -9.63 -27.96 -40.78
N SER A 6 -9.17 -27.00 -41.58
CA SER A 6 -8.69 -25.68 -41.16
C SER A 6 -9.87 -24.82 -40.74
N TRP A 7 -9.79 -24.21 -39.55
CA TRP A 7 -10.58 -23.04 -39.18
C TRP A 7 -9.63 -21.90 -38.82
N THR A 8 -9.36 -21.08 -39.82
CA THR A 8 -8.93 -19.69 -39.67
C THR A 8 -10.10 -18.86 -39.14
N ASN A 9 -9.84 -17.98 -38.18
CA ASN A 9 -10.56 -16.71 -38.12
C ASN A 9 -9.65 -15.61 -37.57
N ASN A 10 -9.37 -14.66 -38.47
CA ASN A 10 -8.86 -13.34 -38.18
C ASN A 10 -9.84 -12.59 -37.27
N PHE A 11 -9.33 -11.88 -36.26
CA PHE A 11 -9.93 -10.60 -35.89
C PHE A 11 -8.82 -9.61 -35.53
N VAL A 12 -8.77 -8.57 -36.36
CA VAL A 12 -8.09 -7.31 -36.13
C VAL A 12 -8.93 -6.48 -35.16
N SER A 13 -8.25 -5.63 -34.38
CA SER A 13 -8.68 -4.30 -33.95
C SER A 13 -8.95 -4.10 -32.44
N GLN A 14 -8.39 -2.97 -32.00
CA GLN A 14 -8.84 -2.08 -30.93
C GLN A 14 -8.48 -2.43 -29.49
N ALA A 15 -7.32 -1.87 -29.13
CA ALA A 15 -7.16 -1.17 -27.88
C ALA A 15 -8.37 -0.27 -27.57
N HIS A 16 -9.00 -0.51 -26.43
CA HIS A 16 -9.77 0.51 -25.71
C HIS A 16 -9.37 0.47 -24.24
N TYR A 17 -8.62 1.50 -23.84
CA TYR A 17 -8.59 1.98 -22.47
C TYR A 17 -10.02 2.38 -22.10
N GLY A 18 -10.71 1.50 -21.36
CA GLY A 18 -12.03 1.75 -20.83
C GLY A 18 -11.94 2.09 -19.34
N ARG A 19 -11.88 3.38 -19.01
CA ARG A 19 -12.43 3.87 -17.74
C ARG A 19 -13.92 3.47 -17.74
N SER A 20 -14.28 2.49 -16.92
CA SER A 20 -15.67 2.18 -16.62
C SER A 20 -15.94 2.52 -15.17
N HIS A 21 -16.60 3.67 -14.98
CA HIS A 21 -17.64 3.79 -13.99
C HIS A 21 -18.57 2.58 -14.11
N SER A 22 -18.59 1.73 -13.07
CA SER A 22 -19.65 0.75 -12.88
C SER A 22 -20.51 1.18 -11.70
N PHE A 23 -21.57 1.90 -12.05
CA PHE A 23 -22.84 1.83 -11.35
C PHE A 23 -23.40 0.41 -11.55
N GLN A 24 -23.34 -0.46 -10.54
CA GLN A 24 -24.37 -1.51 -10.36
C GLN A 24 -24.52 -1.87 -8.88
N GLN A 25 -25.67 -1.43 -8.37
CA GLN A 25 -26.55 -2.08 -7.40
C GLN A 25 -26.12 -3.48 -6.93
N LYS A 26 -25.77 -3.59 -5.65
CA LYS A 26 -26.20 -4.72 -4.82
C LYS A 26 -26.83 -4.24 -3.53
N TRP A 27 -28.08 -4.65 -3.40
CA TRP A 27 -28.93 -4.67 -2.24
C TRP A 27 -28.17 -5.00 -0.95
N ILE A 28 -28.18 -4.05 -0.01
CA ILE A 28 -28.14 -4.37 1.42
C ILE A 28 -29.51 -4.00 1.97
N VAL A 29 -30.28 -5.06 2.23
CA VAL A 29 -31.52 -5.00 2.99
C VAL A 29 -31.18 -4.52 4.40
N LYS A 30 -31.81 -3.42 4.79
CA LYS A 30 -32.19 -2.99 6.15
C LYS A 30 -31.38 -3.63 7.28
N HIS A 31 -30.61 -2.80 7.98
CA HIS A 31 -30.80 -2.48 9.40
C HIS A 31 -30.09 -1.15 9.69
N ILE A 32 -30.61 -0.06 9.11
CA ILE A 32 -30.33 1.29 9.61
C ILE A 32 -31.27 1.47 10.80
N THR A 33 -30.73 1.28 12.00
CA THR A 33 -31.29 1.84 13.22
C THR A 33 -31.59 3.32 12.97
N HIS A 34 -32.87 3.66 13.01
CA HIS A 34 -33.40 5.01 13.05
C HIS A 34 -32.81 5.74 14.27
N ARG A 35 -31.59 6.27 14.17
CA ARG A 35 -31.20 7.45 14.95
C ARG A 35 -31.83 8.64 14.23
N ARG A 36 -33.07 8.96 14.63
CA ARG A 36 -33.59 10.31 14.50
C ARG A 36 -32.66 11.21 15.33
N GLU A 37 -31.65 11.79 14.71
CA GLU A 37 -31.15 13.07 15.21
C GLU A 37 -32.30 14.05 15.04
N THR A 38 -32.99 14.31 16.15
CA THR A 38 -33.95 15.38 16.30
C THR A 38 -33.22 16.67 15.98
N ALA A 39 -33.36 17.20 14.76
CA ALA A 39 -33.02 18.58 14.49
C ALA A 39 -33.88 19.42 15.44
N MET A 40 -33.26 20.12 16.40
CA MET A 40 -33.96 21.15 17.16
C MET A 40 -34.35 22.25 16.16
N ILE A 41 -35.62 22.29 15.81
CA ILE A 41 -36.23 23.37 15.03
C ILE A 41 -36.85 24.31 16.08
N SER A 42 -36.15 25.37 16.48
CA SER A 42 -36.79 26.47 17.20
C SER A 42 -37.16 27.54 16.18
N GLU A 43 -38.45 27.64 15.88
CA GLU A 43 -39.00 28.65 14.99
C GLU A 43 -39.90 29.57 15.81
N LEU A 44 -39.59 30.86 15.80
CA LEU A 44 -40.42 31.89 16.45
C LEU A 44 -40.91 32.82 15.33
N ILE A 45 -42.23 32.87 15.13
CA ILE A 45 -42.87 33.72 14.11
C ILE A 45 -43.71 34.75 14.83
N GLU A 46 -43.34 36.02 14.67
CA GLU A 46 -44.15 37.14 15.11
C GLU A 46 -44.65 37.94 13.90
N PRO A 47 -45.74 38.71 14.04
CA PRO A 47 -46.27 39.51 12.94
C PRO A 47 -45.25 40.49 12.34
N SER A 48 -44.29 40.98 13.14
CA SER A 48 -43.32 42.01 12.75
C SER A 48 -41.91 41.48 12.45
N TRP A 49 -41.50 40.31 12.93
CA TRP A 49 -40.15 39.76 12.71
C TRP A 49 -40.12 38.24 12.89
N GLY A 50 -39.00 37.60 12.54
CA GLY A 50 -38.79 36.20 12.90
C GLY A 50 -37.34 35.73 12.76
N VAL A 51 -37.11 34.50 13.21
CA VAL A 51 -35.79 33.85 13.20
C VAL A 51 -35.88 32.36 12.86
N TYR A 52 -34.91 31.88 12.11
CA TYR A 52 -34.77 30.48 11.69
C TYR A 52 -33.32 30.01 11.78
N LEU A 53 -33.07 28.96 12.58
CA LEU A 53 -31.76 28.34 12.71
C LEU A 53 -31.60 27.22 11.67
N ASN A 54 -30.72 27.44 10.68
CA ASN A 54 -30.39 26.44 9.67
C ASN A 54 -29.06 25.75 9.98
N SER A 55 -29.13 24.56 10.57
CA SER A 55 -27.97 23.72 10.85
C SER A 55 -27.56 22.79 9.70
N GLY A 56 -28.36 22.68 8.63
CA GLY A 56 -28.13 21.77 7.51
C GLY A 56 -27.09 22.26 6.50
N ARG A 57 -26.46 21.31 5.77
CA ARG A 57 -25.67 21.64 4.57
C ARG A 57 -26.60 22.08 3.43
N TYR A 58 -26.10 22.96 2.57
CA TYR A 58 -26.79 23.40 1.35
C TYR A 58 -27.29 22.20 0.55
N THR A 59 -28.61 21.98 0.55
CA THR A 59 -29.46 21.46 -0.54
C THR A 59 -30.70 20.73 0.00
N ASN A 60 -31.82 20.93 -0.71
CA ASN A 60 -33.06 20.14 -0.68
C ASN A 60 -33.98 20.18 0.55
N ARG A 61 -33.75 21.04 1.54
CA ARG A 61 -34.81 21.30 2.54
C ARG A 61 -35.89 22.18 1.90
N PRO A 62 -37.19 21.82 2.05
CA PRO A 62 -38.25 22.72 1.65
C PRO A 62 -38.07 24.05 2.39
N ILE A 63 -38.22 25.15 1.66
CA ILE A 63 -38.22 26.49 2.26
C ILE A 63 -39.29 26.48 3.36
N PRO A 64 -38.97 26.92 4.58
CA PRO A 64 -39.96 26.96 5.66
C PRO A 64 -41.25 27.63 5.18
N THR A 65 -42.41 27.07 5.57
CA THR A 65 -43.75 27.62 5.24
C THR A 65 -43.97 29.04 5.79
N THR A 66 -42.99 29.53 6.54
CA THR A 66 -42.94 30.76 7.33
C THR A 66 -42.13 31.86 6.62
N CYS A 67 -41.61 31.58 5.43
CA CYS A 67 -41.04 32.58 4.53
C CYS A 67 -42.12 33.62 4.17
N SER A 68 -41.88 34.87 4.55
CA SER A 68 -42.84 35.96 4.36
C SER A 68 -43.18 36.18 2.89
N ALA A 69 -44.44 36.55 2.61
CA ALA A 69 -44.94 36.71 1.25
C ALA A 69 -44.20 37.80 0.43
N TRP A 70 -43.52 38.73 1.09
CA TRP A 70 -42.76 39.81 0.45
C TRP A 70 -41.39 39.35 -0.10
N THR A 71 -40.89 38.17 0.32
CA THR A 71 -39.56 37.69 -0.07
C THR A 71 -39.53 37.29 -1.55
N ARG A 72 -38.63 37.93 -2.32
CA ARG A 72 -38.47 37.62 -3.76
C ARG A 72 -37.88 36.23 -3.94
N PRO A 73 -38.14 35.54 -5.06
CA PRO A 73 -37.60 34.20 -5.32
C PRO A 73 -36.06 34.10 -5.19
N VAL A 74 -35.32 35.14 -5.56
CA VAL A 74 -33.84 35.19 -5.43
C VAL A 74 -33.41 35.28 -3.96
N ASP A 75 -34.15 36.03 -3.14
CA ASP A 75 -33.85 36.21 -1.72
C ASP A 75 -34.16 34.92 -0.92
N LYS A 76 -35.05 34.04 -1.43
CA LYS A 76 -35.33 32.74 -0.81
C LYS A 76 -34.10 31.84 -0.68
N LEU A 77 -33.03 32.09 -1.46
CA LEU A 77 -31.76 31.39 -1.33
C LEU A 77 -31.10 31.59 0.05
N ILE A 78 -31.41 32.70 0.74
CA ILE A 78 -30.92 33.03 2.09
C ILE A 78 -31.34 31.95 3.10
N TRP A 79 -32.54 31.36 2.95
CA TRP A 79 -33.05 30.30 3.84
C TRP A 79 -32.34 28.95 3.67
N HIS A 80 -31.63 28.75 2.56
CA HIS A 80 -30.81 27.57 2.35
C HIS A 80 -29.39 27.76 2.89
N LYS A 81 -28.99 28.99 3.24
CA LYS A 81 -27.68 29.25 3.83
C LYS A 81 -27.64 28.75 5.27
N ARG A 82 -26.53 28.11 5.63
CA ARG A 82 -26.26 27.64 6.97
C ARG A 82 -25.98 28.81 7.91
N GLY A 83 -26.63 28.84 9.07
CA GLY A 83 -26.53 29.96 10.01
C GLY A 83 -27.86 30.29 10.67
N VAL A 84 -27.96 31.51 11.20
CA VAL A 84 -29.18 32.06 11.79
C VAL A 84 -29.78 33.06 10.80
N VAL A 85 -30.93 32.72 10.22
CA VAL A 85 -31.69 33.61 9.35
C VAL A 85 -32.57 34.49 10.22
N VAL A 86 -32.43 35.80 10.12
CA VAL A 86 -33.24 36.78 10.85
C VAL A 86 -33.91 37.68 9.82
N TRP A 87 -35.19 37.99 10.02
CA TRP A 87 -35.91 38.89 9.14
C TRP A 87 -36.84 39.85 9.89
N ASP A 88 -37.09 40.99 9.26
CA ASP A 88 -38.00 42.03 9.71
C ASP A 88 -39.07 42.24 8.62
N ASN A 89 -40.33 42.07 8.99
CA ASN A 89 -41.48 42.22 8.08
C ASN A 89 -41.81 43.69 7.80
N GLU A 90 -41.53 44.61 8.72
CA GLU A 90 -41.77 46.05 8.52
C GLU A 90 -40.73 46.61 7.55
N ALA A 91 -39.46 46.24 7.74
CA ALA A 91 -38.37 46.66 6.85
C ALA A 91 -38.34 45.88 5.51
N GLN A 92 -39.03 44.75 5.43
CA GLN A 92 -38.96 43.79 4.31
C GLN A 92 -37.52 43.36 3.99
N GLN A 93 -36.76 43.04 5.04
CA GLN A 93 -35.37 42.62 4.94
C GLN A 93 -35.14 41.30 5.67
N ALA A 94 -34.24 40.48 5.14
CA ALA A 94 -33.79 39.23 5.73
C ALA A 94 -32.28 39.11 5.58
N GLU A 95 -31.61 38.54 6.57
CA GLU A 95 -30.17 38.40 6.58
C GLU A 95 -29.76 37.07 7.24
N VAL A 96 -28.60 36.51 6.83
CA VAL A 96 -28.03 35.31 7.47
C VAL A 96 -26.82 35.70 8.30
N LEU A 97 -26.90 35.41 9.58
CA LEU A 97 -25.77 35.47 10.48
C LEU A 97 -25.04 34.12 10.46
N SER A 98 -23.72 34.15 10.28
CA SER A 98 -22.89 32.96 10.55
C SER A 98 -23.05 32.57 12.02
N ALA A 99 -22.79 31.30 12.36
CA ALA A 99 -22.91 30.87 13.75
C ALA A 99 -21.91 31.63 14.65
N ARG A 100 -20.74 31.97 14.11
CA ARG A 100 -19.75 32.84 14.76
C ARG A 100 -20.31 34.23 15.02
N HIS A 101 -20.88 34.91 14.02
CA HIS A 101 -21.45 36.25 14.23
C HIS A 101 -22.63 36.23 15.22
N ALA A 102 -23.45 35.18 15.21
CA ALA A 102 -24.53 35.02 16.18
C ALA A 102 -23.98 34.91 17.62
N LEU A 103 -22.87 34.18 17.82
CA LEU A 103 -22.19 34.10 19.12
C LEU A 103 -21.56 35.44 19.52
N GLU A 104 -20.93 36.15 18.59
CA GLU A 104 -20.37 37.49 18.82
C GLU A 104 -21.47 38.50 19.22
N LEU A 105 -22.66 38.42 18.62
CA LEU A 105 -23.82 39.23 19.01
C LEU A 105 -24.33 38.87 20.42
N LEU A 106 -24.32 37.58 20.77
CA LEU A 106 -24.69 37.13 22.11
C LEU A 106 -23.70 37.67 23.15
N GLU A 107 -22.40 37.60 22.88
CA GLU A 107 -21.35 38.16 23.75
C GLU A 107 -21.45 39.70 23.87
N TYR A 108 -21.70 40.39 22.75
CA TYR A 108 -21.94 41.83 22.76
C TYR A 108 -23.12 42.21 23.66
N SER A 109 -24.22 41.46 23.59
CA SER A 109 -25.42 41.72 24.40
C SER A 109 -25.21 41.53 25.91
N GLN A 110 -24.24 40.69 26.29
CA GLN A 110 -23.87 40.46 27.69
C GLN A 110 -22.97 41.56 28.26
N THR A 111 -22.25 42.27 27.39
CA THR A 111 -21.30 43.33 27.78
C THR A 111 -21.90 44.73 27.68
N THR A 112 -22.96 44.89 26.88
CA THR A 112 -23.56 46.20 26.58
C THR A 112 -25.09 46.14 26.70
N GLU A 113 -25.71 47.06 27.44
CA GLU A 113 -27.18 47.12 27.64
C GLU A 113 -27.89 48.07 26.66
N THR A 114 -27.18 48.73 25.74
CA THR A 114 -27.75 49.74 24.81
C THR A 114 -28.87 49.17 23.94
N TRP A 115 -28.81 47.88 23.61
CA TRP A 115 -29.84 47.20 22.82
C TRP A 115 -31.20 47.15 23.52
N GLN A 116 -31.26 47.27 24.85
CA GLN A 116 -32.52 47.29 25.60
C GLN A 116 -33.33 48.56 25.34
N VAL A 117 -32.67 49.66 24.97
CA VAL A 117 -33.32 50.96 24.69
C VAL A 117 -33.45 51.19 23.19
N GLU A 118 -32.36 50.97 22.45
CA GLU A 118 -32.29 51.31 21.03
C GLU A 118 -32.70 50.15 20.12
N GLY A 119 -32.70 48.92 20.63
CA GLY A 119 -32.82 47.70 19.83
C GLY A 119 -31.47 47.15 19.35
N LEU A 120 -31.45 45.87 18.95
CA LEU A 120 -30.24 45.16 18.53
C LEU A 120 -29.96 45.36 17.04
N PRO A 121 -28.81 45.95 16.65
CA PRO A 121 -28.45 46.09 15.24
C PRO A 121 -28.02 44.75 14.65
N ILE A 122 -28.63 44.36 13.53
CA ILE A 122 -28.20 43.22 12.73
C ILE A 122 -27.15 43.71 11.74
N MET A 123 -25.90 43.40 12.06
CA MET A 123 -24.73 43.86 11.33
C MET A 123 -24.13 42.75 10.47
N VAL A 124 -23.62 43.11 9.29
CA VAL A 124 -22.92 42.18 8.40
C VAL A 124 -21.58 42.77 7.99
N GLN A 125 -20.55 41.92 7.98
CA GLN A 125 -19.27 42.28 7.39
C GLN A 125 -19.42 42.33 5.86
N ALA A 126 -19.21 43.51 5.28
CA ALA A 126 -19.22 43.72 3.85
C ALA A 126 -17.86 44.22 3.38
N THR A 127 -17.34 43.66 2.29
CA THR A 127 -16.14 44.19 1.65
C THR A 127 -16.53 45.36 0.75
N ARG A 128 -16.13 46.58 1.13
CA ARG A 128 -16.34 47.76 0.29
C ARG A 128 -15.22 47.83 -0.75
N LEU A 129 -15.57 47.49 -1.98
CA LEU A 129 -14.71 47.72 -3.15
C LEU A 129 -14.91 49.16 -3.62
N VAL A 130 -13.92 50.02 -3.40
CA VAL A 130 -13.88 51.36 -4.00
C VAL A 130 -13.46 51.18 -5.45
N ILE A 131 -14.43 51.02 -6.34
CA ILE A 131 -14.20 51.05 -7.78
C ILE A 131 -14.15 52.54 -8.15
N ASP A 132 -12.94 53.08 -8.30
CA ASP A 132 -12.77 54.40 -8.90
C ASP A 132 -13.41 54.37 -10.29
N SER A 133 -14.58 54.98 -10.41
CA SER A 133 -15.27 55.13 -11.69
C SER A 133 -14.31 55.77 -12.68
N GLU A 134 -14.14 55.16 -13.85
CA GLU A 134 -13.13 55.48 -14.86
C GLU A 134 -12.78 56.97 -14.91
N PRO A 135 -11.48 57.34 -15.02
CA PRO A 135 -11.10 58.72 -15.20
C PRO A 135 -11.80 59.22 -16.47
N LYS A 136 -12.77 60.14 -16.31
CA LYS A 136 -13.41 60.84 -17.43
C LYS A 136 -12.30 61.28 -18.36
N ARG A 137 -12.20 60.66 -19.55
CA ARG A 137 -11.20 60.96 -20.57
C ARG A 137 -11.29 62.44 -20.93
N LYS A 138 -10.56 63.30 -20.21
CA LYS A 138 -10.31 64.68 -20.62
C LYS A 138 -9.38 64.60 -21.82
N ARG A 139 -9.93 64.74 -23.02
CA ARG A 139 -9.17 65.14 -24.21
C ARG A 139 -8.52 66.50 -23.90
N SER A 140 -7.27 66.53 -23.45
CA SER A 140 -6.44 67.74 -23.55
C SER A 140 -4.98 67.48 -23.18
N ARG A 141 -4.11 67.91 -24.10
CA ARG A 141 -2.71 68.39 -23.94
C ARG A 141 -1.61 67.41 -23.51
N LYS A 142 -0.88 67.01 -24.55
CA LYS A 142 0.54 66.61 -24.59
C LYS A 142 1.38 67.59 -23.74
N ASN A 143 2.07 67.07 -22.71
CA ASN A 143 2.98 67.72 -21.75
C ASN A 143 2.42 68.12 -20.37
N GLU A 144 1.79 67.19 -19.66
CA GLU A 144 1.80 67.23 -18.19
C GLU A 144 2.07 65.82 -17.63
N GLU A 145 2.92 65.79 -16.62
CA GLU A 145 3.50 64.63 -15.96
C GLU A 145 2.42 63.65 -15.48
N ALA A 146 2.60 62.36 -15.78
CA ALA A 146 1.62 61.34 -15.43
C ALA A 146 1.40 61.32 -13.90
N PRO A 147 0.15 61.44 -13.40
CA PRO A 147 -0.10 61.32 -11.98
C PRO A 147 0.31 59.91 -11.52
N LYS A 148 1.14 59.85 -10.47
CA LYS A 148 1.52 58.59 -9.83
C LYS A 148 0.25 57.80 -9.46
N PRO A 149 0.20 56.48 -9.71
CA PRO A 149 -0.93 55.67 -9.32
C PRO A 149 -1.17 55.80 -7.81
N GLN A 150 -2.37 56.22 -7.42
CA GLN A 150 -2.79 56.23 -6.02
C GLN A 150 -2.81 54.79 -5.49
N GLU A 151 -2.06 54.55 -4.42
CA GLU A 151 -1.70 53.21 -3.91
C GLU A 151 -2.76 52.60 -2.97
N ASP A 152 -3.97 53.17 -2.87
CA ASP A 152 -4.86 52.95 -1.72
C ASP A 152 -6.27 52.41 -2.05
N SER A 153 -6.44 51.57 -3.07
CA SER A 153 -7.71 50.82 -3.27
C SER A 153 -7.69 49.42 -2.66
N LYS A 154 -7.11 49.27 -1.46
CA LYS A 154 -7.23 48.00 -0.73
C LYS A 154 -8.69 47.77 -0.33
N PRO A 155 -9.26 46.57 -0.54
CA PRO A 155 -10.58 46.24 -0.06
C PRO A 155 -10.67 46.50 1.45
N GLN A 156 -11.60 47.37 1.86
CA GLN A 156 -11.87 47.61 3.27
C GLN A 156 -13.04 46.74 3.72
N THR A 157 -12.84 45.96 4.77
CA THR A 157 -13.93 45.28 5.47
C THR A 157 -14.66 46.31 6.33
N VAL A 158 -15.92 46.58 6.00
CA VAL A 158 -16.78 47.53 6.70
C VAL A 158 -17.93 46.76 7.32
N ILE A 159 -18.25 47.07 8.58
CA ILE A 159 -19.44 46.54 9.24
C ILE A 159 -20.62 47.42 8.83
N VAL A 160 -21.63 46.83 8.22
CA VAL A 160 -22.82 47.54 7.74
C VAL A 160 -24.02 47.07 8.54
N GLU A 161 -24.70 48.01 9.20
CA GLU A 161 -26.01 47.76 9.81
C GLU A 161 -27.04 47.56 8.69
N ARG A 162 -27.69 46.39 8.68
CA ARG A 162 -28.75 46.06 7.70
C ARG A 162 -30.09 46.60 8.16
N PHE A 163 -30.49 46.19 9.36
CA PHE A 163 -31.69 46.62 10.05
C PHE A 163 -31.49 46.46 11.56
N ARG A 164 -32.44 46.99 12.34
CA ARG A 164 -32.41 46.96 13.80
C ARG A 164 -33.67 46.32 14.35
N LEU A 165 -33.50 45.30 15.17
CA LEU A 165 -34.62 44.67 15.87
C LEU A 165 -35.09 45.58 17.01
N LYS A 166 -36.40 45.71 17.20
CA LYS A 166 -36.99 46.43 18.34
C LYS A 166 -36.55 45.77 19.67
N PRO A 167 -36.54 46.48 20.82
CA PRO A 167 -36.12 45.92 22.11
C PRO A 167 -36.76 44.57 22.45
N ASP A 168 -38.09 44.46 22.36
CA ASP A 168 -38.83 43.21 22.66
C ASP A 168 -38.43 42.05 21.73
N ALA A 169 -38.17 42.34 20.45
CA ALA A 169 -37.71 41.36 19.46
C ALA A 169 -36.25 40.96 19.73
N SER A 170 -35.42 41.91 20.17
CA SER A 170 -34.02 41.72 20.52
C SER A 170 -33.88 40.78 21.70
N GLU A 171 -34.67 41.00 22.76
CA GLU A 171 -34.67 40.13 23.95
C GLU A 171 -34.99 38.68 23.58
N ARG A 172 -36.04 38.47 22.77
CA ARG A 172 -36.45 37.14 22.32
C ARG A 172 -35.43 36.49 21.39
N PHE A 173 -34.85 37.27 20.48
CA PHE A 173 -33.79 36.79 19.59
C PHE A 173 -32.57 36.33 20.39
N LEU A 174 -32.10 37.15 21.34
CA LEU A 174 -30.96 36.82 22.20
C LEU A 174 -31.26 35.61 23.09
N ALA A 175 -32.47 35.49 23.65
CA ALA A 175 -32.90 34.32 24.41
C ALA A 175 -32.85 33.05 23.55
N LEU A 176 -33.23 33.13 22.27
CA LEU A 176 -33.14 32.01 21.34
C LEU A 176 -31.68 31.65 21.01
N LEU A 177 -30.81 32.63 20.80
CA LEU A 177 -29.38 32.39 20.60
C LEU A 177 -28.77 31.70 21.82
N GLN A 178 -29.09 32.19 23.03
CA GLN A 178 -28.63 31.62 24.29
C GLN A 178 -29.13 30.17 24.47
N ALA A 179 -30.41 29.90 24.17
CA ALA A 179 -30.97 28.56 24.23
C ALA A 179 -30.31 27.57 23.24
N ASN A 180 -29.74 28.09 22.14
CA ASN A 180 -29.08 27.30 21.09
C ASN A 180 -27.55 27.46 21.07
N GLU A 181 -26.94 28.01 22.13
CA GLU A 181 -25.52 28.39 22.14
C GLU A 181 -24.60 27.21 21.82
N ALA A 182 -24.87 26.03 22.40
CA ALA A 182 -24.09 24.82 22.14
C ALA A 182 -24.12 24.40 20.67
N THR A 183 -25.30 24.48 20.04
CA THR A 183 -25.48 24.18 18.60
C THR A 183 -24.76 25.22 17.75
N LEU A 184 -24.82 26.50 18.11
CA LEU A 184 -24.11 27.56 17.41
C LEU A 184 -22.59 27.38 17.48
N ARG A 185 -22.04 27.00 18.65
CA ARG A 185 -20.60 26.69 18.80
C ARG A 185 -20.18 25.53 17.90
N GLN A 186 -20.97 24.45 17.85
CA GLN A 186 -20.72 23.32 16.95
C GLN A 186 -20.81 23.74 15.47
N MET A 187 -21.78 24.60 15.14
CA MET A 187 -21.93 25.12 13.79
C MET A 187 -20.74 25.99 13.38
N ALA A 188 -20.25 26.86 14.27
CA ALA A 188 -19.11 27.73 14.04
C ALA A 188 -17.83 26.93 13.79
N ALA A 189 -17.52 25.95 14.64
CA ALA A 189 -16.33 25.10 14.46
C ALA A 189 -16.34 24.37 13.11
N ARG A 190 -17.50 23.86 12.70
CA ARG A 190 -17.63 23.18 11.40
C ARG A 190 -17.65 24.16 10.21
N GLN A 191 -18.13 25.40 10.40
CA GLN A 191 -17.99 26.44 9.37
C GLN A 191 -16.52 26.78 9.15
N GLU A 192 -15.73 26.88 10.21
CA GLU A 192 -14.28 27.11 10.13
C GLU A 192 -13.54 25.96 9.42
N GLU A 193 -13.88 24.71 9.72
CA GLU A 193 -13.35 23.54 9.01
C GLU A 193 -13.72 23.54 7.52
N GLU A 194 -14.99 23.81 7.20
CA GLU A 194 -15.48 23.90 5.81
C GLU A 194 -14.85 25.08 5.05
N GLU A 195 -14.65 26.23 5.71
CA GLU A 195 -13.96 27.38 5.13
C GLU A 195 -12.49 27.08 4.86
N ALA A 196 -11.81 26.38 5.77
CA ALA A 196 -10.43 25.93 5.58
C ALA A 196 -10.31 24.93 4.42
N GLU A 197 -11.25 23.97 4.31
CA GLU A 197 -11.32 23.00 3.20
C GLU A 197 -11.56 23.69 1.86
N VAL A 198 -12.54 24.59 1.78
CA VAL A 198 -12.83 25.35 0.55
C VAL A 198 -11.66 26.26 0.17
N LEU A 199 -11.00 26.88 1.15
CA LEU A 199 -9.83 27.71 0.89
C LEU A 199 -8.67 26.86 0.35
N ALA A 200 -8.43 25.67 0.92
CA ALA A 200 -7.46 24.70 0.42
C ALA A 200 -7.77 24.30 -1.04
N ASP A 201 -9.01 23.94 -1.35
CA ASP A 201 -9.46 23.61 -2.71
C ASP A 201 -9.22 24.76 -3.71
N VAL A 202 -9.48 26.01 -3.28
CA VAL A 202 -9.23 27.20 -4.12
C VAL A 202 -7.72 27.39 -4.35
N TYR A 203 -6.89 27.23 -3.32
CA TYR A 203 -5.43 27.31 -3.46
C TYR A 203 -4.91 26.20 -4.39
N ASP A 204 -5.35 24.96 -4.19
CA ASP A 204 -4.97 23.81 -5.03
C ASP A 204 -5.38 24.06 -6.48
N PHE A 205 -6.59 24.58 -6.72
CA PHE A 205 -7.03 24.96 -8.06
C PHE A 205 -6.11 26.04 -8.67
N ILE A 206 -5.80 27.12 -7.93
CA ILE A 206 -4.93 28.20 -8.41
C ILE A 206 -3.52 27.67 -8.73
N LEU A 207 -2.93 26.87 -7.84
CA LEU A 207 -1.61 26.28 -8.00
C LEU A 207 -1.58 25.31 -9.20
N ARG A 208 -2.61 24.45 -9.33
CA ARG A 208 -2.80 23.53 -10.45
C ARG A 208 -2.89 24.27 -11.78
N GLN A 209 -3.69 25.33 -11.86
CA GLN A 209 -3.80 26.17 -13.06
C GLN A 209 -2.48 26.88 -13.39
N GLY A 210 -1.77 27.40 -12.38
CA GLY A 210 -0.47 28.03 -12.54
C GLY A 210 0.61 27.07 -13.07
N ARG A 211 0.58 25.80 -12.63
CA ARG A 211 1.45 24.74 -13.15
C ARG A 211 1.12 24.37 -14.58
N LEU A 212 -0.15 24.15 -14.88
CA LEU A 212 -0.61 23.81 -16.22
C LEU A 212 -0.14 24.87 -17.22
N LYS A 213 -0.36 26.15 -16.92
CA LYS A 213 0.11 27.27 -17.75
C LYS A 213 1.63 27.33 -17.91
N ARG A 214 2.41 26.88 -16.92
CA ARG A 214 3.87 26.82 -17.03
C ARG A 214 4.31 25.64 -17.89
N ALA A 215 3.66 24.48 -17.74
CA ALA A 215 3.95 23.29 -18.53
C ALA A 215 3.59 23.49 -20.01
N GLU A 216 2.47 24.17 -20.30
CA GLU A 216 2.03 24.48 -21.68
C GLU A 216 2.95 25.47 -22.43
N LYS A 217 3.84 26.18 -21.72
CA LYS A 217 4.83 27.06 -22.36
C LYS A 217 6.03 26.31 -22.92
N ILE A 218 6.26 25.08 -22.49
CA ILE A 218 7.40 24.27 -22.92
C ILE A 218 6.99 23.51 -24.17
N ASP A 219 7.75 23.67 -25.24
CA ASP A 219 7.54 22.90 -26.46
C ASP A 219 8.06 21.48 -26.27
N LEU A 220 7.15 20.52 -26.25
CA LEU A 220 7.47 19.11 -26.09
C LEU A 220 7.89 18.45 -27.41
N SER A 221 7.70 19.12 -28.56
CA SER A 221 7.98 18.55 -29.88
C SER A 221 9.46 18.53 -30.24
N GLU A 222 10.27 19.42 -29.65
CA GLU A 222 11.72 19.52 -29.88
C GLU A 222 12.55 18.66 -28.90
N ARG A 223 11.89 17.87 -28.05
CA ARG A 223 12.54 17.10 -26.98
C ARG A 223 13.18 15.81 -27.51
N ALA A 224 14.15 15.28 -26.76
CA ALA A 224 14.87 14.06 -27.12
C ALA A 224 13.99 12.80 -27.16
N VAL A 225 12.88 12.80 -26.40
CA VAL A 225 11.90 11.71 -26.35
C VAL A 225 10.50 12.26 -26.60
N THR A 226 9.63 11.43 -27.14
CA THR A 226 8.23 11.82 -27.39
C THR A 226 7.42 11.78 -26.10
N TRP A 227 6.98 12.95 -25.65
CA TRP A 227 6.12 13.11 -24.48
C TRP A 227 4.64 13.17 -24.86
N VAL A 228 3.82 12.41 -24.14
CA VAL A 228 2.36 12.38 -24.26
C VAL A 228 1.76 12.82 -22.92
N LYS A 229 0.89 13.83 -22.97
CA LYS A 229 0.13 14.30 -21.80
C LYS A 229 -1.09 13.42 -21.59
N ASP A 230 -1.33 12.98 -20.36
CA ASP A 230 -2.58 12.33 -19.95
C ASP A 230 -3.71 13.36 -19.96
N GLU A 231 -4.83 13.08 -20.62
CA GLU A 231 -5.92 14.06 -20.78
C GLU A 231 -6.60 14.41 -19.45
N ASN A 232 -6.56 13.48 -18.48
CA ASN A 232 -7.33 13.60 -17.26
C ASN A 232 -6.51 14.15 -16.08
N ASP A 233 -5.19 14.05 -16.16
CA ASP A 233 -4.29 14.33 -15.05
C ASP A 233 -3.11 15.20 -15.50
N LEU A 234 -2.47 15.89 -14.54
CA LEU A 234 -1.21 16.61 -14.80
C LEU A 234 -0.04 15.61 -14.83
N ILE A 235 -0.09 14.68 -15.76
CA ILE A 235 0.90 13.63 -15.97
C ILE A 235 1.35 13.67 -17.44
N TRP A 236 2.66 13.71 -17.63
CA TRP A 236 3.30 13.54 -18.92
C TRP A 236 4.09 12.24 -18.88
N ARG A 237 4.00 11.44 -19.95
CA ARG A 237 4.68 10.15 -20.06
C ARG A 237 5.46 10.09 -21.36
N CYS A 238 6.59 9.42 -21.34
CA CYS A 238 7.32 9.03 -22.55
C CYS A 238 7.62 7.54 -22.47
N ASP A 239 7.24 6.80 -23.51
CA ASP A 239 7.48 5.37 -23.60
C ASP A 239 8.71 5.12 -24.46
N CYS A 240 9.74 4.51 -23.87
CA CYS A 240 11.00 4.16 -24.52
C CYS A 240 11.29 2.69 -24.25
N SER A 241 10.57 1.80 -24.94
CA SER A 241 10.57 0.35 -24.68
C SER A 241 11.99 -0.20 -24.44
N PRO A 242 12.21 -0.95 -23.34
CA PRO A 242 11.23 -1.46 -22.37
C PRO A 242 10.95 -0.51 -21.19
N TYR A 243 11.43 0.73 -21.23
CA TYR A 243 11.35 1.70 -20.14
C TYR A 243 10.23 2.71 -20.34
N ARG A 244 9.80 3.35 -19.24
CA ARG A 244 8.87 4.48 -19.29
C ARG A 244 9.33 5.60 -18.38
N GLY A 245 9.36 6.81 -18.91
CA GLY A 245 9.53 8.04 -18.13
C GLY A 245 8.18 8.69 -17.84
N SER A 246 8.06 9.34 -16.70
CA SER A 246 6.89 10.17 -16.40
C SER A 246 7.25 11.38 -15.55
N VAL A 247 6.52 12.48 -15.74
CA VAL A 247 6.56 13.65 -14.87
C VAL A 247 5.13 13.99 -14.47
N ARG A 248 4.87 14.11 -13.18
CA ARG A 248 3.54 14.42 -12.64
C ARG A 248 3.58 15.53 -11.60
N SER A 249 2.46 16.21 -11.35
CA SER A 249 2.32 17.02 -10.12
C SER A 249 2.37 16.07 -8.92
N GLY A 250 3.26 16.33 -7.94
CA GLY A 250 3.42 15.50 -6.75
C GLY A 250 2.26 15.61 -5.75
N TYR A 251 2.25 14.74 -4.75
CA TYR A 251 1.18 14.62 -3.74
C TYR A 251 0.93 15.88 -2.89
N GLU A 252 1.90 16.79 -2.80
CA GLU A 252 1.77 18.05 -2.06
C GLU A 252 1.56 19.26 -3.00
N ASP A 253 1.38 19.06 -4.32
CA ASP A 253 1.15 20.12 -5.30
C ASP A 253 2.14 21.31 -5.29
N PHE A 254 3.29 21.17 -4.62
CA PHE A 254 4.41 22.12 -4.62
C PHE A 254 5.59 21.68 -5.49
N LEU A 255 5.72 20.39 -5.80
CA LEU A 255 6.82 19.86 -6.61
C LEU A 255 6.31 19.05 -7.81
N TRP A 256 7.12 19.01 -8.87
CA TRP A 256 7.01 18.05 -9.96
C TRP A 256 7.72 16.78 -9.54
N GLN A 257 7.08 15.63 -9.69
CA GLN A 257 7.70 14.34 -9.45
C GLN A 257 8.03 13.70 -10.79
N ALA A 258 9.33 13.59 -11.06
CA ALA A 258 9.85 12.87 -12.20
C ALA A 258 10.08 11.42 -11.80
N CYS A 259 9.74 10.46 -12.65
CA CYS A 259 9.88 9.04 -12.35
C CYS A 259 10.32 8.24 -13.58
N ILE A 260 11.16 7.23 -13.36
CA ILE A 260 11.53 6.20 -14.35
C ILE A 260 10.97 4.85 -13.89
N GLU A 261 10.33 4.15 -14.82
CA GLU A 261 9.88 2.77 -14.68
C GLU A 261 10.79 1.86 -15.53
N GLN A 262 11.36 0.84 -14.89
CA GLN A 262 12.17 -0.19 -15.55
C GLN A 262 11.60 -1.57 -15.21
N PRO A 263 11.59 -2.53 -16.16
CA PRO A 263 11.14 -3.89 -15.87
C PRO A 263 11.83 -4.44 -14.62
N ASP A 264 11.05 -5.07 -13.74
CA ASP A 264 11.52 -5.75 -12.53
C ASP A 264 12.27 -4.88 -11.49
N LYS A 265 12.31 -3.55 -11.66
CA LYS A 265 12.89 -2.62 -10.69
C LYS A 265 11.84 -1.72 -10.06
N PHE A 266 12.18 -1.17 -8.89
CA PHE A 266 11.41 -0.11 -8.28
C PHE A 266 11.37 1.14 -9.16
N ARG A 267 10.27 1.87 -9.05
CA ARG A 267 10.15 3.17 -9.72
C ARG A 267 11.13 4.14 -9.08
N ASP A 268 12.06 4.66 -9.88
CA ASP A 268 13.03 5.67 -9.45
C ASP A 268 12.39 7.05 -9.61
N CYS A 269 12.08 7.74 -8.50
CA CYS A 269 11.37 9.01 -8.51
C CYS A 269 12.15 10.12 -7.80
N PHE A 270 12.19 11.30 -8.40
CA PHE A 270 12.87 12.47 -7.85
C PHE A 270 11.99 13.74 -7.93
N PRO A 271 11.97 14.58 -6.89
CA PRO A 271 11.18 15.82 -6.88
C PRO A 271 11.93 17.01 -7.51
N PHE A 272 11.20 17.90 -8.16
CA PHE A 272 11.71 19.11 -8.83
C PHE A 272 10.78 20.32 -8.59
N ASN A 273 11.36 21.52 -8.49
CA ASN A 273 10.57 22.76 -8.39
C ASN A 273 9.94 23.17 -9.73
N GLU A 274 10.58 22.81 -10.84
CA GLU A 274 10.24 23.25 -12.19
C GLU A 274 10.02 22.05 -13.13
N PHE A 275 9.13 22.25 -14.11
CA PHE A 275 8.71 21.18 -15.02
C PHE A 275 9.83 20.79 -16.01
N GLU A 276 10.52 21.77 -16.59
CA GLU A 276 11.57 21.51 -17.58
C GLU A 276 12.77 20.73 -17.01
N PRO A 277 13.34 21.08 -15.84
CA PRO A 277 14.36 20.26 -15.20
C PRO A 277 13.92 18.82 -14.92
N ALA A 278 12.64 18.60 -14.55
CA ALA A 278 12.09 17.27 -14.37
C ALA A 278 12.07 16.46 -15.67
N LEU A 279 11.68 17.08 -16.79
CA LEU A 279 11.73 16.45 -18.13
C LEU A 279 13.17 16.11 -18.54
N ILE A 280 14.11 17.04 -18.35
CA ILE A 280 15.53 16.85 -18.68
C ILE A 280 16.11 15.70 -17.86
N TRP A 281 15.77 15.61 -16.58
CA TRP A 281 16.22 14.52 -15.72
C TRP A 281 15.70 13.17 -16.22
N VAL A 282 14.41 13.07 -16.58
CA VAL A 282 13.84 11.83 -17.15
C VAL A 282 14.54 11.43 -18.44
N GLU A 283 14.71 12.38 -19.36
CA GLU A 283 15.37 12.13 -20.64
C GLU A 283 16.80 11.63 -20.46
N LYS A 284 17.58 12.31 -19.60
CA LYS A 284 18.95 11.89 -19.29
C LYS A 284 18.97 10.50 -18.66
N ARG A 285 18.09 10.23 -17.68
CA ARG A 285 18.06 8.94 -16.98
C ARG A 285 17.60 7.81 -17.89
N LEU A 286 16.66 8.06 -18.80
CA LEU A 286 16.26 7.07 -19.82
C LEU A 286 17.43 6.70 -20.74
N ILE A 287 18.20 7.68 -21.19
CA ILE A 287 19.39 7.44 -22.02
C ILE A 287 20.47 6.69 -21.22
N GLU A 288 20.70 7.05 -19.97
CA GLU A 288 21.63 6.32 -19.09
C GLU A 288 21.21 4.86 -18.93
N VAL A 289 19.95 4.60 -18.60
CA VAL A 289 19.41 3.24 -18.38
C VAL A 289 19.38 2.42 -19.67
N GLN A 290 19.24 3.05 -20.83
CA GLN A 290 19.37 2.38 -22.13
C GLN A 290 20.82 1.98 -22.46
N ASN A 291 21.79 2.76 -21.97
CA ASN A 291 23.22 2.52 -22.21
C ASN A 291 23.89 1.73 -21.08
N GLU A 292 23.29 1.67 -19.90
CA GLU A 292 23.64 0.71 -18.87
C GLU A 292 23.58 -0.66 -19.56
N PRO A 293 24.68 -1.44 -19.59
CA PRO A 293 24.59 -2.81 -20.07
C PRO A 293 23.44 -3.40 -19.28
N ILE A 294 22.47 -4.02 -19.98
CA ILE A 294 21.34 -4.70 -19.34
C ILE A 294 22.00 -5.60 -18.31
N SER A 295 22.04 -5.12 -17.07
CA SER A 295 22.63 -5.87 -16.01
C SER A 295 21.71 -7.07 -15.97
N ASP A 296 22.26 -8.26 -16.14
CA ASP A 296 21.56 -9.51 -15.99
C ASP A 296 21.04 -9.71 -14.53
N LEU A 297 20.72 -8.62 -13.83
CA LEU A 297 19.44 -8.43 -13.14
C LEU A 297 18.24 -8.47 -14.09
N ALA A 298 18.37 -9.13 -15.26
CA ALA A 298 17.39 -10.12 -15.67
C ALA A 298 16.69 -10.64 -14.42
N VAL A 299 15.37 -10.82 -14.49
CA VAL A 299 14.68 -11.93 -13.83
C VAL A 299 15.76 -12.93 -13.41
N ASP A 300 15.89 -13.25 -12.12
CA ASP A 300 16.56 -14.48 -11.71
C ASP A 300 15.80 -15.60 -12.46
N GLN A 301 16.03 -15.75 -13.78
CA GLN A 301 16.24 -17.02 -14.40
C GLN A 301 17.32 -17.52 -13.50
N GLU A 302 16.90 -18.25 -12.46
CA GLU A 302 17.77 -19.01 -11.59
C GLU A 302 18.86 -19.45 -12.53
N GLU A 303 20.02 -18.81 -12.47
CA GLU A 303 21.16 -19.24 -13.22
C GLU A 303 21.39 -20.56 -12.53
N LYS A 304 20.78 -21.61 -13.08
CA LYS A 304 20.75 -22.92 -12.49
C LYS A 304 22.15 -23.39 -12.73
N TRP A 305 23.03 -23.00 -11.82
CA TRP A 305 24.34 -23.54 -11.70
C TRP A 305 24.10 -25.04 -11.62
N PRO A 306 24.57 -25.79 -12.63
CA PRO A 306 24.27 -27.21 -12.69
C PRO A 306 24.83 -27.82 -11.41
N GLU A 307 23.95 -28.31 -10.55
CA GLU A 307 24.34 -29.20 -9.46
C GLU A 307 25.13 -30.32 -10.13
N MET A 308 26.43 -30.40 -9.84
CA MET A 308 27.24 -31.48 -10.38
C MET A 308 26.76 -32.77 -9.75
N SER A 309 26.52 -33.77 -10.59
CA SER A 309 26.23 -35.11 -10.09
C SER A 309 27.39 -35.64 -9.24
N VAL A 310 27.08 -36.59 -8.35
CA VAL A 310 28.09 -37.24 -7.51
C VAL A 310 29.19 -37.84 -8.38
N GLU A 311 28.82 -38.45 -9.49
CA GLU A 311 29.74 -39.09 -10.44
C GLU A 311 30.69 -38.08 -11.10
N GLU A 312 30.17 -36.92 -11.53
CA GLU A 312 31.00 -35.86 -12.15
C GLU A 312 31.97 -35.24 -11.14
N LEU A 313 31.55 -35.06 -9.90
CA LEU A 313 32.37 -34.48 -8.85
C LEU A 313 33.47 -35.46 -8.42
N ILE A 314 33.15 -36.75 -8.31
CA ILE A 314 34.14 -37.82 -8.11
C ILE A 314 35.13 -37.89 -9.28
N ALA A 315 34.65 -37.83 -10.53
CA ALA A 315 35.53 -37.87 -11.69
C ALA A 315 36.52 -36.71 -11.73
N THR A 316 36.11 -35.55 -11.21
CA THR A 316 36.90 -34.31 -11.24
C THR A 316 37.85 -34.19 -10.04
N LYS A 317 37.37 -34.48 -8.83
CA LYS A 317 38.09 -34.23 -7.55
C LYS A 317 38.50 -35.51 -6.83
N GLY A 318 38.09 -36.68 -7.28
CA GLY A 318 38.26 -37.95 -6.55
C GLY A 318 39.72 -38.30 -6.24
N ALA A 319 40.67 -37.95 -7.11
CA ALA A 319 42.09 -38.16 -6.84
C ALA A 319 42.63 -37.26 -5.70
N GLU A 320 42.15 -36.02 -5.63
CA GLU A 320 42.52 -35.05 -4.58
C GLU A 320 41.88 -35.41 -3.24
N LEU A 321 40.63 -35.91 -3.27
CA LEU A 321 39.86 -36.29 -2.09
C LEU A 321 40.14 -37.69 -1.56
N ALA A 322 40.96 -38.48 -2.26
CA ALA A 322 41.23 -39.89 -1.91
C ALA A 322 41.64 -40.12 -0.44
N PRO A 323 42.46 -39.27 0.23
CA PRO A 323 42.81 -39.45 1.65
C PRO A 323 41.64 -39.26 2.62
N TYR A 324 40.59 -38.55 2.19
CA TYR A 324 39.42 -38.19 2.99
C TYR A 324 38.18 -38.98 2.61
N TRP A 325 38.30 -39.87 1.62
CA TRP A 325 37.18 -40.55 1.00
C TRP A 325 36.43 -41.44 1.99
N ILE A 326 35.14 -41.19 2.14
CA ILE A 326 34.23 -42.01 2.94
C ILE A 326 33.43 -42.88 1.99
N ASP A 327 33.57 -44.20 2.13
CA ASP A 327 32.77 -45.17 1.37
C ASP A 327 31.29 -45.09 1.79
N PRO A 328 30.32 -44.98 0.87
CA PRO A 328 28.90 -45.08 1.19
C PRO A 328 28.53 -46.30 2.05
N ALA A 329 29.21 -47.44 1.86
CA ALA A 329 28.98 -48.64 2.67
C ALA A 329 29.42 -48.47 4.14
N ALA A 330 30.37 -47.57 4.43
CA ALA A 330 30.79 -47.26 5.80
C ALA A 330 29.75 -46.43 6.56
N LEU A 331 28.83 -45.77 5.85
CA LEU A 331 27.74 -45.02 6.46
C LEU A 331 26.58 -45.90 6.92
N GLU A 332 26.52 -47.16 6.48
CA GLU A 332 25.41 -48.06 6.79
C GLU A 332 25.31 -48.34 8.30
N PRO A 333 24.20 -47.94 8.95
CA PRO A 333 24.05 -48.15 10.37
C PRO A 333 23.80 -49.63 10.66
N LYS A 334 24.29 -50.09 11.83
CA LYS A 334 24.03 -51.46 12.30
C LYS A 334 22.54 -51.76 12.49
N ARG A 335 21.76 -50.72 12.75
CA ARG A 335 20.32 -50.77 12.96
C ARG A 335 19.72 -49.46 12.48
N ILE A 336 18.72 -49.56 11.63
CA ILE A 336 17.95 -48.42 11.14
C ILE A 336 16.73 -48.26 12.05
N THR A 337 16.45 -47.03 12.44
CA THR A 337 15.18 -46.62 13.02
C THR A 337 14.48 -45.63 12.11
N TYR A 338 13.16 -45.58 12.20
CA TYR A 338 12.33 -44.78 11.32
C TYR A 338 11.51 -43.79 12.12
N ARG A 339 11.25 -42.62 11.57
CA ARG A 339 10.24 -41.68 12.05
C ARG A 339 9.32 -41.28 10.91
N VAL A 340 8.09 -40.92 11.23
CA VAL A 340 7.16 -40.36 10.24
C VAL A 340 7.62 -38.97 9.88
N VAL A 341 7.52 -38.61 8.60
CA VAL A 341 7.78 -37.25 8.09
C VAL A 341 6.61 -36.78 7.22
N ILE A 342 6.27 -35.50 7.35
CA ILE A 342 5.44 -34.76 6.40
C ILE A 342 6.23 -33.53 5.97
N GLU A 343 6.50 -33.42 4.68
CA GLU A 343 7.06 -32.20 4.08
C GLU A 343 5.89 -31.34 3.59
N LEU A 344 5.91 -30.05 3.91
CA LEU A 344 4.79 -29.16 3.64
C LEU A 344 5.29 -27.77 3.20
N ASP A 345 4.67 -27.22 2.17
CA ASP A 345 4.86 -25.85 1.70
C ASP A 345 3.55 -25.07 1.92
N HIS A 346 3.59 -24.01 2.73
CA HIS A 346 2.45 -23.23 3.19
C HIS A 346 2.44 -21.83 2.56
N VAL A 347 1.25 -21.32 2.28
CA VAL A 347 1.07 -19.92 1.84
C VAL A 347 1.23 -18.99 3.04
N PRO A 348 1.90 -17.83 2.94
CA PRO A 348 2.00 -16.92 4.08
C PRO A 348 0.62 -16.49 4.60
N ASP A 349 0.49 -16.41 5.92
CA ASP A 349 -0.73 -15.94 6.60
C ASP A 349 -0.96 -14.44 6.38
N SER A 350 0.13 -13.68 6.26
CA SER A 350 0.11 -12.28 5.86
C SER A 350 1.36 -11.92 5.08
N PHE A 351 1.24 -10.91 4.22
CA PHE A 351 2.37 -10.32 3.51
C PHE A 351 2.00 -8.88 3.18
N LYS A 352 3.02 -8.06 2.94
CA LYS A 352 2.84 -6.74 2.33
C LYS A 352 3.07 -6.86 0.83
N THR A 353 2.45 -5.97 0.08
CA THR A 353 2.68 -5.87 -1.35
C THR A 353 3.25 -4.52 -1.73
N MET A 354 4.16 -4.56 -2.69
CA MET A 354 4.74 -3.36 -3.25
C MET A 354 4.67 -3.49 -4.77
N ASN A 355 4.22 -2.42 -5.41
CA ASN A 355 4.21 -2.34 -6.86
C ASN A 355 5.61 -1.95 -7.34
N LEU A 356 6.23 -2.84 -8.10
CA LEU A 356 7.33 -2.49 -8.98
C LEU A 356 6.82 -1.61 -10.13
N SER A 357 7.76 -1.14 -10.92
CA SER A 357 7.49 -0.54 -12.23
C SER A 357 6.55 -1.41 -13.05
N PHE A 358 5.72 -0.77 -13.88
CA PHE A 358 4.73 -1.44 -14.75
C PHE A 358 3.64 -2.24 -14.03
N GLY A 359 3.46 -2.04 -12.71
CA GLY A 359 2.37 -2.65 -11.94
C GLY A 359 2.61 -4.12 -11.61
N LYS A 360 3.84 -4.63 -11.75
CA LYS A 360 4.21 -5.94 -11.21
C LYS A 360 4.20 -5.85 -9.69
N GLU A 361 3.39 -6.66 -9.04
CA GLU A 361 3.29 -6.70 -7.58
C GLU A 361 4.30 -7.71 -7.04
N ILE A 362 5.13 -7.29 -6.08
CA ILE A 362 5.97 -8.20 -5.30
C ILE A 362 5.45 -8.30 -3.88
N ARG A 363 5.49 -9.51 -3.33
CA ARG A 363 5.20 -9.79 -1.93
C ARG A 363 6.49 -9.66 -1.12
N TYR A 364 6.39 -9.07 0.05
CA TYR A 364 7.49 -8.94 1.00
C TYR A 364 6.94 -8.96 2.43
N ASP A 365 7.82 -9.12 3.43
CA ASP A 365 7.41 -9.25 4.84
C ASP A 365 6.37 -10.38 4.99
N GLU A 366 6.63 -11.50 4.29
CA GLU A 366 5.80 -12.70 4.34
C GLU A 366 5.90 -13.31 5.74
N LYS A 367 4.76 -13.56 6.37
CA LYS A 367 4.66 -14.18 7.69
C LYS A 367 3.99 -15.52 7.56
N PHE A 368 4.68 -16.55 8.02
CA PHE A 368 4.21 -17.93 8.00
C PHE A 368 3.77 -18.37 9.39
N PRO A 369 2.91 -19.39 9.51
CA PRO A 369 2.43 -19.86 10.80
C PRO A 369 3.58 -20.39 11.66
N GLU A 370 3.57 -20.05 12.94
CA GLU A 370 4.51 -20.64 13.89
C GLU A 370 4.29 -22.15 14.01
N PRO A 371 5.30 -22.96 14.39
CA PRO A 371 5.17 -24.43 14.50
C PRO A 371 3.92 -24.90 15.26
N ARG A 372 3.57 -24.25 16.37
CA ARG A 372 2.37 -24.59 17.16
C ARG A 372 1.07 -24.19 16.49
N GLU A 373 1.07 -23.11 15.72
CA GLU A 373 -0.09 -22.64 14.97
C GLU A 373 -0.33 -23.55 13.78
N LEU A 374 0.74 -23.93 13.07
CA LEU A 374 0.69 -24.89 11.98
C LEU A 374 0.18 -26.26 12.45
N ALA A 375 0.67 -26.78 13.59
CA ALA A 375 0.17 -28.03 14.17
C ALA A 375 -1.36 -27.98 14.37
N ARG A 376 -1.87 -26.89 14.96
CA ARG A 376 -3.31 -26.70 15.17
C ARG A 376 -4.07 -26.57 13.86
N ALA A 377 -3.54 -25.82 12.88
CA ALA A 377 -4.17 -25.64 11.58
C ALA A 377 -4.30 -26.95 10.80
N LEU A 378 -3.37 -27.88 11.02
CA LEU A 378 -3.34 -29.22 10.42
C LEU A 378 -4.05 -30.29 11.26
N ASP A 379 -4.72 -29.92 12.37
CA ASP A 379 -5.33 -30.85 13.33
C ASP A 379 -4.35 -31.94 13.85
N LEU A 380 -3.06 -31.57 13.98
CA LEU A 380 -2.01 -32.41 14.54
C LEU A 380 -1.85 -32.14 16.04
N ASP A 381 -1.61 -33.19 16.82
CA ASP A 381 -1.28 -33.05 18.24
C ASP A 381 0.16 -32.53 18.38
N PRO A 382 0.37 -31.30 18.90
CA PRO A 382 1.70 -30.70 19.00
C PRO A 382 2.64 -31.44 19.96
N TYR A 383 2.15 -32.40 20.75
CA TYR A 383 2.98 -33.26 21.59
C TYR A 383 3.45 -34.53 20.86
N GLN A 384 2.85 -34.86 19.72
CA GLN A 384 3.20 -36.04 18.93
C GLN A 384 4.11 -35.73 17.74
N VAL A 385 4.22 -34.44 17.38
CA VAL A 385 5.02 -33.99 16.25
C VAL A 385 6.02 -32.91 16.62
N ASP A 386 7.17 -32.93 15.96
CA ASP A 386 8.21 -31.90 15.98
C ASP A 386 8.22 -31.21 14.62
N ILE A 387 7.89 -29.91 14.58
CA ILE A 387 7.74 -29.14 13.34
C ILE A 387 8.92 -28.17 13.23
N LYS A 388 9.65 -28.25 12.12
CA LYS A 388 10.82 -27.43 11.85
C LYS A 388 10.64 -26.66 10.55
N PRO A 389 10.71 -25.32 10.57
CA PRO A 389 10.87 -24.57 9.33
C PRO A 389 12.24 -24.93 8.72
N ILE A 390 12.28 -25.17 7.41
CA ILE A 390 13.54 -25.48 6.70
C ILE A 390 14.44 -24.24 6.65
N VAL A 391 13.81 -23.06 6.49
CA VAL A 391 14.47 -21.74 6.53
C VAL A 391 13.52 -20.81 7.30
N GLU A 392 14.05 -20.00 8.22
CA GLU A 392 13.26 -19.25 9.23
C GLU A 392 12.21 -18.28 8.67
N ASP A 393 12.27 -17.93 7.37
CA ASP A 393 11.30 -17.03 6.70
C ASP A 393 10.64 -17.66 5.46
N HIS A 394 10.56 -18.99 5.41
CA HIS A 394 9.92 -19.69 4.29
C HIS A 394 8.77 -20.57 4.75
N GLY A 395 7.76 -20.71 3.91
CA GLY A 395 6.61 -21.58 4.12
C GLY A 395 6.91 -23.08 4.08
N ASN A 396 8.18 -23.48 4.04
CA ASN A 396 8.58 -24.88 3.95
C ASN A 396 8.84 -25.47 5.34
N TYR A 397 8.13 -26.53 5.68
CA TYR A 397 8.21 -27.21 6.97
C TYR A 397 8.48 -28.70 6.80
N ASP A 398 9.34 -29.22 7.67
CA ASP A 398 9.42 -30.64 7.97
C ASP A 398 8.68 -30.94 9.28
N ILE A 399 7.72 -31.86 9.25
CA ILE A 399 6.95 -32.29 10.40
C ILE A 399 7.31 -33.74 10.71
N PHE A 400 7.96 -33.98 11.83
CA PHE A 400 8.42 -35.31 12.24
C PHE A 400 7.57 -35.88 13.36
N SER A 401 7.35 -37.20 13.40
CA SER A 401 6.87 -37.83 14.63
C SER A 401 7.93 -37.77 15.73
N VAL A 402 7.51 -37.48 16.96
CA VAL A 402 8.36 -37.60 18.15
C VAL A 402 8.74 -39.07 18.43
N ALA A 403 7.84 -39.99 18.09
CA ALA A 403 8.09 -41.42 18.19
C ALA A 403 9.01 -41.93 17.06
N THR A 404 9.88 -42.87 17.40
CA THR A 404 10.70 -43.64 16.45
C THR A 404 10.30 -45.12 16.47
N TYR A 405 10.49 -45.79 15.34
CA TYR A 405 10.05 -47.15 15.08
C TYR A 405 11.23 -48.02 14.65
N TYR A 406 11.30 -49.24 15.15
CA TYR A 406 12.33 -50.21 14.76
C TYR A 406 11.99 -51.05 13.54
N ARG A 407 10.76 -50.92 13.04
CA ARG A 407 10.22 -51.69 11.93
C ARG A 407 9.66 -50.75 10.89
N GLU A 408 10.12 -50.89 9.66
CA GLU A 408 9.72 -50.05 8.53
C GLU A 408 8.21 -50.13 8.27
N ASP A 409 7.65 -51.34 8.23
CA ASP A 409 6.22 -51.56 7.96
C ASP A 409 5.31 -50.90 9.00
N VAL A 410 5.73 -50.88 10.27
CA VAL A 410 5.03 -50.17 11.33
C VAL A 410 5.12 -48.65 11.11
N ALA A 411 6.30 -48.14 10.77
CA ALA A 411 6.49 -46.71 10.52
C ALA A 411 5.65 -46.23 9.32
N LEU A 412 5.58 -47.01 8.24
CA LEU A 412 4.77 -46.73 7.05
C LEU A 412 3.27 -46.67 7.40
N ALA A 413 2.78 -47.63 8.19
CA ALA A 413 1.40 -47.64 8.66
C ALA A 413 1.09 -46.40 9.53
N GLN A 414 2.04 -45.98 10.37
CA GLN A 414 1.90 -44.78 11.19
C GLN A 414 1.96 -43.49 10.36
N ALA A 415 2.77 -43.45 9.30
CA ALA A 415 2.80 -42.32 8.38
C ALA A 415 1.45 -42.12 7.68
N GLN A 416 0.86 -43.21 7.16
CA GLN A 416 -0.48 -43.16 6.59
C GLN A 416 -1.53 -42.72 7.61
N GLN A 417 -1.48 -43.28 8.83
CA GLN A 417 -2.44 -42.94 9.87
C GLN A 417 -2.34 -41.46 10.30
N LEU A 418 -1.13 -40.91 10.41
CA LEU A 418 -0.93 -39.51 10.74
C LEU A 418 -1.45 -38.59 9.63
N TRP A 419 -1.16 -38.94 8.37
CA TRP A 419 -1.65 -38.22 7.20
C TRP A 419 -3.19 -38.21 7.14
N ASP A 420 -3.83 -39.37 7.30
CA ASP A 420 -5.29 -39.51 7.24
C ASP A 420 -6.02 -38.75 8.34
N LYS A 421 -5.39 -38.61 9.52
CA LYS A 421 -5.91 -37.81 10.64
C LYS A 421 -5.67 -36.32 10.45
N SER A 422 -4.63 -35.94 9.72
CA SER A 422 -4.30 -34.53 9.48
C SER A 422 -5.34 -33.87 8.58
N SER A 423 -5.48 -32.56 8.71
CA SER A 423 -6.29 -31.77 7.80
C SER A 423 -5.50 -31.18 6.61
N THR A 424 -4.29 -31.70 6.35
CA THR A 424 -3.39 -31.24 5.28
C THR A 424 -4.09 -31.19 3.92
N LEU A 425 -4.81 -32.25 3.52
CA LEU A 425 -5.54 -32.29 2.26
C LEU A 425 -6.68 -31.25 2.20
N ARG A 426 -7.32 -30.98 3.34
CA ARG A 426 -8.35 -29.94 3.46
C ARG A 426 -7.71 -28.55 3.29
N GLN A 427 -6.57 -28.29 3.93
CA GLN A 427 -5.83 -27.02 3.80
C GLN A 427 -5.28 -26.80 2.39
N PHE A 428 -4.83 -27.86 1.71
CA PHE A 428 -4.43 -27.81 0.30
C PHE A 428 -5.60 -27.41 -0.60
N LYS A 429 -6.76 -28.05 -0.44
CA LYS A 429 -7.98 -27.68 -1.18
C LYS A 429 -8.46 -26.25 -0.88
N ALA A 430 -8.16 -25.74 0.31
CA ALA A 430 -8.45 -24.36 0.71
C ALA A 430 -7.41 -23.34 0.18
N GLY A 431 -6.35 -23.79 -0.49
CA GLY A 431 -5.27 -22.94 -0.99
C GLY A 431 -4.35 -22.37 0.12
N LYS A 432 -4.35 -22.97 1.30
CA LYS A 432 -3.45 -22.61 2.41
C LYS A 432 -2.14 -23.40 2.39
N VAL A 433 -2.20 -24.64 1.90
CA VAL A 433 -1.02 -25.47 1.60
C VAL A 433 -0.81 -25.47 0.09
N ILE A 434 0.40 -25.15 -0.35
CA ILE A 434 0.82 -25.17 -1.76
C ILE A 434 1.06 -26.61 -2.21
N ARG A 435 1.71 -27.41 -1.37
CA ARG A 435 1.96 -28.84 -1.57
C ARG A 435 2.33 -29.49 -0.24
N ALA A 436 2.09 -30.79 -0.13
CA ALA A 436 2.58 -31.59 0.98
C ALA A 436 2.74 -33.06 0.57
N GLN A 437 3.73 -33.74 1.14
CA GLN A 437 3.93 -35.18 0.97
C GLN A 437 4.28 -35.83 2.31
N TYR A 438 3.98 -37.11 2.45
CA TYR A 438 4.21 -37.85 3.69
C TYR A 438 4.92 -39.17 3.44
N GLY A 439 5.63 -39.64 4.46
CA GLY A 439 6.40 -40.86 4.38
C GLY A 439 7.13 -41.16 5.68
N ILE A 440 8.25 -41.84 5.54
CA ILE A 440 9.15 -42.16 6.65
C ILE A 440 10.56 -41.66 6.35
N GLU A 441 11.31 -41.34 7.40
CA GLU A 441 12.71 -40.99 7.35
C GLU A 441 13.52 -41.96 8.21
N GLU A 442 14.61 -42.50 7.66
CA GLU A 442 15.64 -43.20 8.43
C GLU A 442 16.35 -42.21 9.34
N VAL A 443 16.28 -42.42 10.67
CA VAL A 443 16.79 -41.46 11.65
C VAL A 443 18.31 -41.31 11.56
N GLU A 444 19.02 -42.39 11.23
CA GLU A 444 20.48 -42.42 11.20
C GLU A 444 21.06 -41.83 9.90
N THR A 445 20.38 -42.01 8.75
CA THR A 445 20.89 -41.63 7.43
C THR A 445 20.15 -40.41 6.83
N GLY A 446 18.97 -40.08 7.35
CA GLY A 446 18.08 -39.07 6.79
C GLY A 446 17.42 -39.49 5.48
N TYR A 447 17.54 -40.75 5.04
CA TYR A 447 16.89 -41.22 3.81
C TYR A 447 15.37 -41.20 3.96
N ARG A 448 14.67 -40.57 3.01
CA ARG A 448 13.22 -40.43 3.02
C ARG A 448 12.56 -41.35 1.98
N THR A 449 11.52 -42.06 2.42
CA THR A 449 10.64 -42.83 1.53
C THR A 449 9.24 -42.21 1.58
N MET A 450 8.84 -41.55 0.49
CA MET A 450 7.54 -40.88 0.38
C MET A 450 6.47 -41.85 -0.15
N LEU A 451 5.30 -41.84 0.49
CA LEU A 451 4.18 -42.74 0.19
C LEU A 451 3.12 -42.08 -0.69
N GLY A 452 2.96 -40.77 -0.54
CA GLY A 452 1.94 -40.01 -1.26
C GLY A 452 1.95 -38.54 -0.85
N GLY A 453 1.03 -37.79 -1.43
CA GLY A 453 0.92 -36.36 -1.15
C GLY A 453 -0.14 -35.67 -1.98
N CYS A 454 -0.19 -34.35 -1.85
CA CYS A 454 -0.92 -33.44 -2.70
C CYS A 454 0.05 -32.37 -3.22
N GLU A 455 0.06 -32.13 -4.52
CA GLU A 455 0.97 -31.17 -5.13
C GLU A 455 0.25 -30.21 -6.08
N ASN A 456 0.74 -28.98 -6.12
CA ASN A 456 0.41 -28.05 -7.18
C ASN A 456 1.22 -28.40 -8.43
N ARG A 457 0.55 -28.50 -9.59
CA ARG A 457 1.19 -28.83 -10.87
C ARG A 457 2.30 -27.85 -11.28
N ASP A 458 2.18 -26.59 -10.86
CA ASP A 458 3.16 -25.56 -11.16
C ASP A 458 4.37 -25.61 -10.22
N ARG A 459 4.30 -26.42 -9.15
CA ARG A 459 5.36 -26.59 -8.14
C ARG A 459 5.47 -28.07 -7.70
N PRO A 460 5.82 -29.01 -8.59
CA PRO A 460 5.93 -30.42 -8.25
C PRO A 460 7.10 -30.66 -7.28
N PHE A 461 7.03 -31.73 -6.48
CA PHE A 461 8.17 -32.16 -5.67
C PHE A 461 9.33 -32.63 -6.57
N PRO A 462 10.59 -32.50 -6.12
CA PRO A 462 11.73 -33.12 -6.80
C PRO A 462 11.51 -34.63 -6.96
N LYS A 463 12.13 -35.21 -7.99
CA LYS A 463 12.05 -36.67 -8.18
C LYS A 463 12.68 -37.37 -6.97
N PRO A 464 12.07 -38.47 -6.47
CA PRO A 464 12.66 -39.25 -5.40
C PRO A 464 14.03 -39.79 -5.84
N VAL A 465 15.03 -39.63 -4.98
CA VAL A 465 16.34 -40.26 -5.16
C VAL A 465 16.30 -41.69 -4.60
N SER A 466 17.06 -42.59 -5.23
CA SER A 466 17.20 -43.94 -4.68
C SER A 466 17.98 -43.91 -3.36
N ARG A 467 17.78 -44.89 -2.48
CA ARG A 467 18.56 -45.00 -1.24
C ARG A 467 20.06 -45.04 -1.51
N ALA A 468 20.49 -45.80 -2.53
CA ALA A 468 21.90 -45.89 -2.91
C ALA A 468 22.47 -44.52 -3.33
N GLU A 469 21.72 -43.77 -4.13
CA GLU A 469 22.09 -42.41 -4.55
C GLU A 469 22.14 -41.44 -3.38
N HIS A 470 21.16 -41.51 -2.45
CA HIS A 470 21.17 -40.73 -1.21
C HIS A 470 22.41 -41.02 -0.36
N MET A 471 22.74 -42.31 -0.17
CA MET A 471 23.93 -42.70 0.57
C MET A 471 25.22 -42.24 -0.11
N ALA A 472 25.28 -42.25 -1.44
CA ALA A 472 26.41 -41.72 -2.20
C ALA A 472 26.54 -40.19 -2.03
N LYS A 473 25.44 -39.44 -2.11
CA LYS A 473 25.41 -38.00 -1.83
C LYS A 473 25.85 -37.68 -0.39
N LEU A 474 25.35 -38.45 0.58
CA LEU A 474 25.71 -38.30 1.99
C LEU A 474 27.21 -38.56 2.23
N ALA A 475 27.76 -39.62 1.64
CA ALA A 475 29.18 -39.95 1.73
C ALA A 475 30.06 -38.89 1.08
N LEU A 476 29.66 -38.37 -0.08
CA LEU A 476 30.36 -37.27 -0.72
C LEU A 476 30.34 -36.01 0.15
N ARG A 477 29.20 -35.65 0.73
CA ARG A 477 29.08 -34.52 1.66
C ARG A 477 30.02 -34.66 2.85
N GLU A 478 30.05 -35.82 3.49
CA GLU A 478 30.94 -36.09 4.62
C GLU A 478 32.42 -36.07 4.20
N THR A 479 32.74 -36.56 3.00
CA THR A 479 34.10 -36.51 2.41
C THR A 479 34.56 -35.07 2.20
N LEU A 480 33.71 -34.23 1.60
CA LEU A 480 33.99 -32.81 1.38
C LEU A 480 34.16 -32.06 2.71
N ALA A 481 33.33 -32.37 3.71
CA ALA A 481 33.46 -31.83 5.07
C ALA A 481 34.75 -32.29 5.75
N TYR A 482 35.16 -33.54 5.55
CA TYR A 482 36.42 -34.05 6.09
C TYR A 482 37.61 -33.29 5.48
N ALA A 483 37.62 -33.13 4.15
CA ALA A 483 38.66 -32.39 3.43
C ALA A 483 38.62 -30.87 3.63
N LEU A 484 37.50 -30.32 4.13
CA LEU A 484 37.21 -28.87 4.14
C LEU A 484 37.29 -28.24 2.73
N ASP A 485 36.85 -28.98 1.70
CA ASP A 485 36.89 -28.53 0.30
C ASP A 485 35.70 -27.60 -0.01
N VAL A 486 35.94 -26.29 0.13
CA VAL A 486 34.93 -25.24 -0.11
C VAL A 486 34.47 -25.21 -1.58
N GLU A 487 35.39 -25.39 -2.53
CA GLU A 487 35.06 -25.36 -3.97
C GLU A 487 34.22 -26.58 -4.34
N GLY A 488 34.64 -27.77 -3.94
CA GLY A 488 33.89 -29.00 -4.14
C GLY A 488 32.51 -28.95 -3.48
N PHE A 489 32.41 -28.39 -2.26
CA PHE A 489 31.13 -28.24 -1.57
C PHE A 489 30.21 -27.22 -2.25
N ARG A 490 30.75 -26.14 -2.81
CA ARG A 490 29.98 -25.19 -3.61
C ARG A 490 29.39 -25.86 -4.86
N LEU A 491 30.19 -26.63 -5.58
CA LEU A 491 29.74 -27.39 -6.76
C LEU A 491 28.69 -28.44 -6.41
N TYR A 492 28.86 -29.12 -5.27
CA TYR A 492 27.89 -30.07 -4.72
C TYR A 492 26.53 -29.42 -4.41
N LEU A 493 26.51 -28.19 -3.90
CA LEU A 493 25.26 -27.48 -3.61
C LEU A 493 24.64 -26.82 -4.85
N GLY A 494 25.42 -26.61 -5.93
CA GLY A 494 24.96 -25.85 -7.09
C GLY A 494 24.66 -24.38 -6.79
N ILE A 495 25.33 -23.78 -5.79
CA ILE A 495 25.07 -22.40 -5.34
C ILE A 495 26.22 -21.48 -5.81
N PRO A 496 25.95 -20.42 -6.59
CA PRO A 496 27.00 -19.48 -6.98
C PRO A 496 27.54 -18.66 -5.80
N SER A 497 28.79 -18.19 -5.95
CA SER A 497 29.53 -17.43 -4.93
C SER A 497 28.85 -16.13 -4.48
N LYS A 498 27.92 -15.60 -5.28
CA LYS A 498 27.14 -14.41 -4.95
C LYS A 498 26.14 -14.62 -3.81
N TYR A 499 25.67 -15.86 -3.57
CA TYR A 499 24.66 -16.15 -2.55
C TYR A 499 25.25 -16.66 -1.23
N LEU A 500 26.43 -17.29 -1.27
CA LEU A 500 27.08 -17.84 -0.08
C LEU A 500 28.59 -17.70 -0.18
N SER A 501 29.19 -17.01 0.81
CA SER A 501 30.62 -16.75 0.81
C SER A 501 31.44 -18.02 1.08
N ASP A 502 32.72 -18.01 0.69
CA ASP A 502 33.63 -19.13 0.98
C ASP A 502 33.77 -19.36 2.49
N GLU A 503 33.70 -18.30 3.30
CA GLU A 503 33.77 -18.37 4.76
C GLU A 503 32.51 -19.05 5.34
N ASP A 504 31.31 -18.72 4.84
CA ASP A 504 30.06 -19.34 5.31
C ASP A 504 30.01 -20.84 4.96
N LEU A 505 30.51 -21.19 3.77
CA LEU A 505 30.69 -22.58 3.35
C LEU A 505 31.69 -23.31 4.26
N LEU A 506 32.82 -22.67 4.58
CA LEU A 506 33.83 -23.23 5.47
C LEU A 506 33.29 -23.46 6.88
N VAL A 507 32.50 -22.51 7.43
CA VAL A 507 31.78 -22.67 8.70
C VAL A 507 30.84 -23.87 8.65
N THR A 508 30.11 -24.04 7.53
CA THR A 508 29.18 -25.16 7.33
C THR A 508 29.92 -26.50 7.28
N LEU A 509 31.06 -26.56 6.59
CA LEU A 509 31.92 -27.74 6.52
C LEU A 509 32.49 -28.09 7.90
N HIS A 510 32.96 -27.11 8.67
CA HIS A 510 33.40 -27.35 10.05
C HIS A 510 32.27 -27.80 10.98
N LYS A 511 31.06 -27.25 10.85
CA LYS A 511 29.87 -27.70 11.62
C LYS A 511 29.52 -29.15 11.30
N THR A 512 29.60 -29.53 10.03
CA THR A 512 29.38 -30.91 9.56
C THR A 512 30.47 -31.84 10.08
N ARG A 513 31.74 -31.48 9.85
CA ARG A 513 32.94 -32.22 10.32
C ARG A 513 32.95 -32.43 11.83
N ALA A 514 32.54 -31.43 12.62
CA ALA A 514 32.47 -31.50 14.08
C ALA A 514 31.37 -32.43 14.62
N LYS A 515 30.30 -32.67 13.84
CA LYS A 515 29.15 -33.51 14.22
C LYS A 515 29.19 -34.91 13.60
N SER A 516 30.06 -35.14 12.61
CA SER A 516 30.17 -36.40 11.90
C SER A 516 30.56 -37.55 12.84
N ASN A 517 29.94 -38.72 12.67
CA ASN A 517 30.32 -39.94 13.38
C ASN A 517 31.41 -40.74 12.64
N TYR A 518 31.77 -40.33 11.43
CA TYR A 518 32.64 -41.09 10.53
C TYR A 518 34.04 -40.48 10.41
N ILE A 519 34.20 -39.27 10.91
CA ILE A 519 35.47 -38.54 10.95
C ILE A 519 36.13 -38.75 12.32
N SER A 520 37.46 -38.82 12.34
CA SER A 520 38.21 -39.10 13.58
C SER A 520 37.93 -38.07 14.69
N PRO A 521 37.93 -38.48 15.98
CA PRO A 521 37.69 -37.56 17.09
C PRO A 521 38.66 -36.38 17.15
N GLU A 522 39.93 -36.59 16.76
CA GLU A 522 40.97 -35.54 16.72
C GLU A 522 40.57 -34.43 15.73
N THR A 523 40.20 -34.84 14.53
CA THR A 523 39.74 -34.00 13.43
C THR A 523 38.43 -33.25 13.76
N GLN A 524 37.54 -33.87 14.55
CA GLN A 524 36.34 -33.20 15.07
C GLN A 524 36.69 -32.13 16.12
N VAL A 525 37.63 -32.42 17.03
CA VAL A 525 38.05 -31.47 18.07
C VAL A 525 38.68 -30.23 17.45
N GLU A 526 39.51 -30.40 16.43
CA GLU A 526 40.08 -29.30 15.64
C GLU A 526 38.99 -28.38 15.08
N SER A 527 37.97 -28.95 14.42
CA SER A 527 36.84 -28.15 13.90
C SER A 527 36.04 -27.47 15.00
N LYS A 528 35.83 -28.13 16.15
CA LYS A 528 35.17 -27.50 17.31
C LYS A 528 35.98 -26.33 17.88
N GLN A 529 37.31 -26.43 17.87
CA GLN A 529 38.18 -25.33 18.29
C GLN A 529 38.16 -24.18 17.29
N TRP A 530 38.21 -24.49 15.99
CA TRP A 530 38.09 -23.50 14.92
C TRP A 530 36.76 -22.75 14.99
N LEU A 531 35.64 -23.47 15.16
CA LEU A 531 34.33 -22.85 15.33
C LEU A 531 34.32 -21.94 16.56
N LYS A 532 34.87 -22.34 17.70
CA LYS A 532 34.91 -21.45 18.89
C LYS A 532 35.66 -20.14 18.66
N THR A 533 36.65 -20.11 17.76
CA THR A 533 37.42 -18.89 17.47
C THR A 533 36.82 -18.05 16.35
N HIS A 534 35.99 -18.64 15.48
CA HIS A 534 35.44 -17.99 14.28
C HIS A 534 33.92 -17.83 14.29
N ASP A 535 33.21 -18.40 15.28
CA ASP A 535 31.78 -18.16 15.51
C ASP A 535 31.60 -16.75 16.07
N ARG A 536 31.74 -15.76 15.17
CA ARG A 536 31.26 -14.41 15.36
C ARG A 536 29.76 -14.54 15.48
N SER A 537 29.28 -14.59 16.71
CA SER A 537 27.87 -14.76 17.03
C SER A 537 27.05 -13.81 16.16
N ILE A 538 26.29 -14.39 15.24
CA ILE A 538 25.14 -13.76 14.59
C ILE A 538 24.09 -13.50 15.65
#